data_AF-A0A7C4QHX5-F1
#
_entry.id   AF-A0A7C4QHX5-F1
#
_cell.length_a   1.000
_cell.length_b   1.000
_cell.length_c   1.000
_cell.angle_alpha   90.00
_cell.angle_beta   90.00
_cell.angle_gamma   90.00
#
_symmetry.space_group_name_H-M   'P 1'
#
loop_
_entity.id
_entity.type
_entity.pdbx_description
1 polymer ?
#
loop_
_entity_poly.entity_id
_entity_poly.type
_entity_poly.pdbx_seq_one_letter_code
_entity_poly.pdbx_strand_id
1 'polypeptide(L)'
;MPNPPEGYTWEDIAYVIGGYNWKAVFVDQQGYLITDRPGATTSDPDYLNQYNFANSLLDKSAAWVSYRAGESQVPFDCGECHTTGYRRGGHQDDAEGIVGTWAEAGTQCEACHGPGSLHAKNPYGSLMRVNRDADACTRCHVRGDAGEVLVQAGFVRHDGEHGDLGLSKHLLLDCVVCHDPHTGVVQARRTNQPTVQTECEDCHIQEARLQKNPRHTLLNVTCESCHMPRLGVVAWGDAAKAMGDIRTHMVAIDVNAISQFNAEGTAVNTPVTLEFACKGCHTPGTAAEIPDERLIEAATDYHTLP
;
A
#
# COMPACT_ATOMS: atom_id res chain seq x y z
N MET A 1 0.33 -18.89 7.48
CA MET A 1 -1.00 -18.25 7.59
C MET A 1 -1.44 -18.40 9.04
N PRO A 2 -1.91 -17.32 9.71
CA PRO A 2 -2.44 -17.43 11.07
C PRO A 2 -3.65 -18.38 11.13
N ASN A 3 -3.98 -18.91 12.30
CA ASN A 3 -5.29 -19.55 12.51
C ASN A 3 -6.42 -18.52 12.34
N PRO A 4 -7.67 -18.95 12.13
CA PRO A 4 -8.81 -18.04 12.09
C PRO A 4 -8.98 -17.24 13.40
N PRO A 5 -9.75 -16.13 13.37
CA PRO A 5 -10.07 -15.33 14.56
C PRO A 5 -10.67 -16.16 15.69
N GLU A 6 -10.58 -15.65 16.92
CA GLU A 6 -11.07 -16.38 18.11
C GLU A 6 -12.54 -16.81 17.95
N GLY A 7 -12.81 -18.10 18.14
CA GLY A 7 -14.13 -18.69 18.02
C GLY A 7 -14.43 -19.32 16.66
N TYR A 8 -13.68 -18.98 15.61
CA TYR A 8 -13.83 -19.55 14.28
C TYR A 8 -12.86 -20.71 14.04
N THR A 9 -13.26 -21.64 13.17
CA THR A 9 -12.44 -22.70 12.62
C THR A 9 -12.29 -22.50 11.11
N TRP A 10 -11.40 -23.26 10.47
CA TRP A 10 -11.26 -23.20 9.01
C TRP A 10 -12.51 -23.67 8.26
N GLU A 11 -13.40 -24.43 8.91
CA GLU A 11 -14.68 -24.82 8.33
C GLU A 11 -15.64 -23.62 8.21
N ASP A 12 -15.45 -22.60 9.03
CA ASP A 12 -16.28 -21.39 9.05
C ASP A 12 -15.79 -20.31 8.08
N ILE A 13 -14.62 -20.50 7.45
CA ILE A 13 -13.99 -19.49 6.57
C ILE A 13 -14.19 -19.85 5.10
N ALA A 14 -14.84 -18.94 4.35
CA ALA A 14 -14.91 -19.05 2.89
C ALA A 14 -13.64 -18.50 2.22
N TYR A 15 -13.19 -17.30 2.63
CA TYR A 15 -12.06 -16.62 2.02
C TYR A 15 -11.15 -15.94 3.04
N VAL A 16 -9.87 -15.83 2.69
CA VAL A 16 -8.89 -15.02 3.41
C VAL A 16 -8.39 -13.93 2.47
N ILE A 17 -8.53 -12.68 2.90
CA ILE A 17 -8.06 -11.49 2.18
C ILE A 17 -6.65 -11.17 2.67
N GLY A 18 -5.69 -11.09 1.76
CA GLY A 18 -4.28 -10.88 2.10
C GLY A 18 -3.60 -12.18 2.53
N GLY A 19 -3.11 -12.26 3.77
CA GLY A 19 -2.54 -13.49 4.34
C GLY A 19 -1.09 -13.79 3.94
N TYR A 20 -0.43 -12.90 3.18
CA TYR A 20 0.94 -13.14 2.70
C TYR A 20 2.01 -12.18 3.26
N ASN A 21 1.69 -10.90 3.51
CA ASN A 21 2.70 -9.90 3.92
C ASN A 21 2.25 -8.84 4.93
N TRP A 22 1.13 -8.13 4.72
CA TRP A 22 0.74 -7.02 5.61
C TRP A 22 -0.27 -7.46 6.66
N LYS A 23 -1.42 -7.95 6.19
CA LYS A 23 -2.53 -8.38 7.05
C LYS A 23 -3.27 -9.58 6.48
N ALA A 24 -4.07 -10.24 7.32
CA ALA A 24 -5.09 -11.21 6.95
C ALA A 24 -6.43 -10.78 7.56
N VAL A 25 -7.47 -10.74 6.71
CA VAL A 25 -8.87 -10.53 7.10
C VAL A 25 -9.68 -11.71 6.59
N PHE A 26 -10.74 -12.08 7.28
CA PHE A 26 -11.45 -13.34 7.06
C PHE A 26 -12.90 -13.09 6.64
N VAL A 27 -13.40 -13.93 5.74
CA VAL A 27 -14.77 -13.94 5.24
C VAL A 27 -15.43 -15.23 5.68
N ASP A 28 -16.63 -15.15 6.26
CA ASP A 28 -17.39 -16.31 6.69
C ASP A 28 -18.02 -17.09 5.52
N GLN A 29 -18.62 -18.25 5.80
CA GLN A 29 -19.35 -19.06 4.81
C GLN A 29 -20.59 -18.38 4.20
N GLN A 30 -21.06 -17.28 4.78
CA GLN A 30 -22.18 -16.49 4.24
C GLN A 30 -21.69 -15.32 3.37
N GLY A 31 -20.37 -15.10 3.30
CA GLY A 31 -19.76 -14.08 2.46
C GLY A 31 -19.47 -12.75 3.15
N TYR A 32 -19.71 -12.63 4.46
CA TYR A 32 -19.48 -11.39 5.20
C TYR A 32 -18.08 -11.35 5.79
N LEU A 33 -17.51 -10.15 5.94
CA LEU A 33 -16.31 -9.97 6.75
C LEU A 33 -16.63 -10.39 8.20
N ILE A 34 -15.77 -11.21 8.78
CA ILE A 34 -15.87 -11.58 10.19
C ILE A 34 -15.53 -10.36 11.02
N THR A 35 -16.51 -9.81 11.71
CA THR A 35 -16.41 -8.60 12.54
C THR A 35 -16.73 -8.84 14.01
N ASP A 36 -17.28 -10.00 14.36
CA ASP A 36 -17.61 -10.36 15.74
C ASP A 36 -17.45 -11.88 15.98
N ARG A 37 -17.54 -12.31 17.24
CA ARG A 37 -17.56 -13.72 17.63
C ARG A 37 -18.74 -14.45 16.97
N PRO A 38 -18.60 -15.76 16.68
CA PRO A 38 -19.70 -16.53 16.12
C PRO A 38 -20.95 -16.48 17.00
N GLY A 39 -22.09 -16.14 16.41
CA GLY A 39 -23.38 -16.07 17.10
C GLY A 39 -23.50 -14.93 18.11
N ALA A 40 -22.65 -13.90 18.04
CA ALA A 40 -22.75 -12.72 18.90
C ALA A 40 -24.14 -12.07 18.80
N THR A 41 -24.76 -11.85 19.95
CA THR A 41 -26.05 -11.12 20.07
C THR A 41 -25.86 -9.68 20.53
N THR A 42 -24.64 -9.33 20.94
CA THR A 42 -24.22 -7.99 21.35
C THR A 42 -22.91 -7.70 20.65
N SER A 43 -22.82 -6.54 20.01
CA SER A 43 -21.66 -6.08 19.23
C SER A 43 -20.44 -5.91 20.13
N ASP A 44 -19.31 -6.54 19.78
CA ASP A 44 -18.01 -6.37 20.45
C ASP A 44 -17.07 -5.47 19.61
N PRO A 45 -16.97 -4.17 19.93
CA PRO A 45 -16.13 -3.25 19.17
C PRO A 45 -14.62 -3.48 19.34
N ASP A 46 -14.23 -4.33 20.30
CA ASP A 46 -12.83 -4.66 20.59
C ASP A 46 -12.45 -6.07 20.08
N TYR A 47 -13.34 -6.73 19.32
CA TYR A 47 -13.06 -8.05 18.76
C TYR A 47 -11.85 -8.01 17.83
N LEU A 48 -10.92 -8.95 18.02
CA LEU A 48 -9.65 -9.01 17.30
C LEU A 48 -9.77 -9.94 16.08
N ASN A 49 -10.12 -9.37 14.94
CA ASN A 49 -10.50 -10.09 13.72
C ASN A 49 -9.56 -9.92 12.53
N GLN A 50 -8.59 -9.01 12.62
CA GLN A 50 -7.54 -8.84 11.61
C GLN A 50 -6.19 -9.27 12.18
N TYR A 51 -5.46 -10.10 11.45
CA TYR A 51 -4.09 -10.47 11.82
C TYR A 51 -3.09 -9.63 11.04
N ASN A 52 -2.32 -8.81 11.73
CA ASN A 52 -1.21 -8.08 11.14
C ASN A 52 0.09 -8.88 11.27
N PHE A 53 0.83 -9.04 10.17
CA PHE A 53 2.13 -9.72 10.18
C PHE A 53 3.20 -8.84 10.82
N ALA A 54 4.28 -9.46 11.31
CA ALA A 54 5.39 -8.72 11.91
C ALA A 54 6.04 -7.77 10.89
N ASN A 55 6.42 -6.58 11.34
CA ASN A 55 7.13 -5.58 10.54
C ASN A 55 8.38 -5.13 11.30
N SER A 56 9.54 -5.56 10.82
CA SER A 56 10.83 -5.26 11.43
C SER A 56 11.24 -3.79 11.30
N LEU A 57 10.78 -3.07 10.26
CA LEU A 57 11.11 -1.65 10.08
C LEU A 57 10.43 -0.78 11.15
N LEU A 58 9.27 -1.21 11.61
CA LEU A 58 8.48 -0.52 12.64
C LEU A 58 8.68 -1.10 14.03
N ASP A 59 9.52 -2.13 14.20
CA ASP A 59 9.66 -2.92 15.43
C ASP A 59 8.30 -3.46 15.95
N LYS A 60 7.43 -3.89 15.04
CA LYS A 60 6.11 -4.45 15.37
C LYS A 60 6.16 -5.98 15.29
N SER A 61 5.87 -6.62 16.41
CA SER A 61 5.55 -8.05 16.43
C SER A 61 4.22 -8.31 15.71
N ALA A 62 4.05 -9.51 15.15
CA ALA A 62 2.77 -9.91 14.59
C ALA A 62 1.71 -9.94 15.70
N ALA A 63 0.51 -9.45 15.40
CA ALA A 63 -0.55 -9.33 16.39
C ALA A 63 -1.93 -9.32 15.73
N TRP A 64 -2.92 -9.71 16.52
CA TRP A 64 -4.32 -9.49 16.18
C TRP A 64 -4.75 -8.08 16.56
N VAL A 65 -5.53 -7.44 15.69
CA VAL A 65 -6.09 -6.10 15.87
C VAL A 65 -7.55 -6.09 15.43
N SER A 66 -8.30 -5.08 15.88
CA SER A 66 -9.69 -4.86 15.47
C SER A 66 -9.75 -4.13 14.14
N TYR A 67 -10.65 -4.59 13.26
CA TYR A 67 -10.97 -3.95 12.00
C TYR A 67 -12.47 -4.08 11.73
N ARG A 68 -13.22 -2.96 11.77
CA ARG A 68 -14.69 -2.98 11.68
C ARG A 68 -15.36 -3.89 12.72
N ALA A 69 -14.71 -4.06 13.86
CA ALA A 69 -15.18 -4.96 14.91
C ALA A 69 -16.57 -4.52 15.42
N GLY A 70 -17.46 -5.48 15.59
CA GLY A 70 -18.84 -5.26 15.99
C GLY A 70 -19.77 -4.70 14.90
N GLU A 71 -19.29 -4.37 13.70
CA GLU A 71 -20.15 -3.98 12.59
C GLU A 71 -20.94 -5.19 12.06
N SER A 72 -22.27 -5.11 12.01
CA SER A 72 -23.09 -6.24 11.57
C SER A 72 -23.08 -6.41 10.05
N GLN A 73 -22.87 -7.65 9.60
CA GLN A 73 -23.03 -8.06 8.19
C GLN A 73 -22.30 -7.15 7.20
N VAL A 74 -21.01 -6.90 7.45
CA VAL A 74 -20.19 -6.10 6.54
C VAL A 74 -19.94 -6.90 5.24
N PRO A 75 -20.44 -6.46 4.07
CA PRO A 75 -20.29 -7.20 2.83
C PRO A 75 -18.83 -7.31 2.39
N PHE A 76 -18.48 -8.41 1.72
CA PHE A 76 -17.22 -8.55 1.03
C PHE A 76 -17.30 -7.92 -0.37
N ASP A 77 -16.79 -6.69 -0.50
CA ASP A 77 -16.74 -5.92 -1.74
C ASP A 77 -15.33 -5.82 -2.35
N CYS A 78 -14.32 -6.46 -1.74
CA CYS A 78 -12.94 -6.36 -2.20
C CYS A 78 -12.65 -7.18 -3.47
N GLY A 79 -13.64 -7.94 -3.97
CA GLY A 79 -13.54 -8.78 -5.16
C GLY A 79 -13.14 -8.01 -6.41
N GLU A 80 -13.58 -6.76 -6.57
CA GLU A 80 -13.28 -5.93 -7.75
C GLU A 80 -11.77 -5.76 -7.99
N CYS A 81 -10.99 -5.68 -6.92
CA CYS A 81 -9.53 -5.48 -6.99
C CYS A 81 -8.73 -6.77 -6.76
N HIS A 82 -9.25 -7.73 -6.00
CA HIS A 82 -8.50 -8.89 -5.52
C HIS A 82 -8.85 -10.21 -6.22
N THR A 83 -9.58 -10.17 -7.34
CA THR A 83 -9.99 -11.36 -8.11
C THR A 83 -9.78 -11.16 -9.61
N THR A 84 -9.96 -12.22 -10.40
CA THR A 84 -9.83 -12.19 -11.85
C THR A 84 -11.15 -12.50 -12.53
N GLY A 85 -11.50 -11.70 -13.56
CA GLY A 85 -12.77 -11.84 -14.27
C GLY A 85 -13.98 -11.37 -13.46
N TYR A 86 -13.76 -10.41 -12.55
CA TYR A 86 -14.81 -9.87 -11.68
C TYR A 86 -16.01 -9.32 -12.46
N ARG A 87 -17.20 -9.55 -11.92
CA ARG A 87 -18.49 -9.01 -12.39
C ARG A 87 -19.27 -8.51 -11.19
N ARG A 88 -19.73 -7.25 -11.25
CA ARG A 88 -20.50 -6.61 -10.16
C ARG A 88 -21.81 -7.32 -9.80
N GLY A 89 -22.38 -8.12 -10.71
CA GLY A 89 -23.65 -8.80 -10.49
C GLY A 89 -23.50 -10.17 -9.84
N GLY A 90 -24.43 -10.50 -8.95
CA GLY A 90 -24.54 -11.79 -8.28
C GLY A 90 -23.73 -11.89 -6.98
N HIS A 91 -23.63 -13.12 -6.50
CA HIS A 91 -22.95 -13.49 -5.26
C HIS A 91 -22.08 -14.71 -5.55
N GLN A 92 -20.77 -14.60 -5.39
CA GLN A 92 -19.88 -15.74 -5.55
C GLN A 92 -20.29 -16.86 -4.60
N ASP A 93 -20.30 -18.10 -5.08
CA ASP A 93 -20.64 -19.29 -4.31
C ASP A 93 -22.03 -19.23 -3.64
N ASP A 94 -22.96 -18.45 -4.22
CA ASP A 94 -24.30 -18.18 -3.67
C ASP A 94 -24.28 -17.55 -2.25
N ALA A 95 -23.15 -16.97 -1.84
CA ALA A 95 -22.95 -16.35 -0.54
C ALA A 95 -23.40 -14.88 -0.54
N GLU A 96 -24.55 -14.58 0.07
CA GLU A 96 -25.22 -13.26 0.05
C GLU A 96 -24.30 -12.08 0.43
N GLY A 97 -23.37 -12.29 1.37
CA GLY A 97 -22.43 -11.25 1.79
C GLY A 97 -21.37 -10.89 0.76
N ILE A 98 -21.15 -11.71 -0.28
CA ILE A 98 -20.19 -11.41 -1.34
C ILE A 98 -20.82 -10.52 -2.41
N VAL A 99 -20.21 -9.37 -2.67
CA VAL A 99 -20.62 -8.45 -3.73
C VAL A 99 -19.94 -8.84 -5.04
N GLY A 100 -20.70 -9.42 -5.96
CA GLY A 100 -20.25 -9.80 -7.30
C GLY A 100 -19.78 -11.25 -7.40
N THR A 101 -19.24 -11.60 -8.58
CA THR A 101 -18.73 -12.93 -8.93
C THR A 101 -17.41 -12.81 -9.67
N TRP A 102 -16.60 -13.86 -9.71
CA TRP A 102 -15.32 -13.88 -10.43
C TRP A 102 -15.03 -15.26 -11.05
N ALA A 103 -14.06 -15.29 -11.95
CA ALA A 103 -13.60 -16.53 -12.57
C ALA A 103 -12.54 -17.24 -11.72
N GLU A 104 -11.62 -16.47 -11.13
CA GLU A 104 -10.51 -17.01 -10.34
C GLU A 104 -10.21 -16.09 -9.14
N ALA A 105 -9.84 -16.71 -8.01
CA ALA A 105 -9.37 -15.97 -6.83
C ALA A 105 -7.97 -15.39 -7.09
N GLY A 106 -7.72 -14.19 -6.56
CA GLY A 106 -6.48 -13.47 -6.76
C GLY A 106 -6.39 -12.79 -8.14
N THR A 107 -5.43 -11.90 -8.28
CA THR A 107 -5.08 -11.25 -9.54
C THR A 107 -4.21 -12.19 -10.38
N GLN A 108 -4.77 -12.74 -11.45
CA GLN A 108 -4.16 -13.71 -12.36
C GLN A 108 -3.89 -13.08 -13.72
N CYS A 109 -3.34 -13.85 -14.66
CA CYS A 109 -2.93 -13.37 -15.98
C CYS A 109 -4.05 -12.60 -16.71
N GLU A 110 -5.28 -13.12 -16.66
CA GLU A 110 -6.42 -12.56 -17.38
C GLU A 110 -6.95 -11.25 -16.78
N ALA A 111 -6.55 -10.89 -15.55
CA ALA A 111 -6.92 -9.61 -14.96
C ALA A 111 -6.36 -8.43 -15.76
N CYS A 112 -5.14 -8.58 -16.30
CA CYS A 112 -4.46 -7.57 -17.11
C CYS A 112 -4.50 -7.89 -18.60
N HIS A 113 -4.35 -9.16 -18.97
CA HIS A 113 -4.24 -9.60 -20.36
C HIS A 113 -5.60 -9.96 -21.01
N GLY A 114 -6.69 -9.94 -20.24
CA GLY A 114 -8.02 -10.36 -20.70
C GLY A 114 -8.15 -11.87 -20.92
N PRO A 115 -9.32 -12.35 -21.39
CA PRO A 115 -9.59 -13.78 -21.53
C PRO A 115 -8.63 -14.47 -22.51
N GLY A 116 -7.94 -15.49 -22.04
CA GLY A 116 -6.85 -16.19 -22.71
C GLY A 116 -7.25 -17.45 -23.47
N SER A 117 -8.54 -17.74 -23.64
CA SER A 117 -9.02 -19.02 -24.22
C SER A 117 -8.44 -19.35 -25.60
N LEU A 118 -8.14 -18.34 -26.44
CA LEU A 118 -7.48 -18.52 -27.73
C LEU A 118 -5.97 -18.76 -27.58
N HIS A 119 -5.32 -18.06 -26.66
CA HIS A 119 -3.91 -18.25 -26.33
C HIS A 119 -3.67 -19.65 -25.77
N ALA A 120 -4.52 -20.12 -24.85
CA ALA A 120 -4.41 -21.46 -24.29
C ALA A 120 -4.48 -22.58 -25.35
N LYS A 121 -5.25 -22.38 -26.44
CA LYS A 121 -5.36 -23.35 -27.54
C LYS A 121 -4.22 -23.26 -28.56
N ASN A 122 -3.63 -22.08 -28.73
CA ASN A 122 -2.55 -21.84 -29.69
C ASN A 122 -1.62 -20.73 -29.19
N PRO A 123 -0.69 -21.02 -28.25
CA PRO A 123 0.08 -19.98 -27.57
C PRO A 123 1.04 -19.23 -28.51
N TYR A 124 1.46 -19.87 -29.60
CA TYR A 124 2.37 -19.27 -30.58
C TYR A 124 1.64 -18.48 -31.68
N GLY A 125 0.38 -18.82 -31.98
CA GLY A 125 -0.41 -18.13 -33.01
C GLY A 125 -1.42 -17.11 -32.47
N SER A 126 -1.74 -17.17 -31.18
CA SER A 126 -2.66 -16.27 -30.50
C SER A 126 -1.97 -15.68 -29.28
N LEU A 127 -1.35 -14.51 -29.42
CA LEU A 127 -0.70 -13.84 -28.28
C LEU A 127 -1.75 -13.25 -27.33
N MET A 128 -1.41 -13.22 -26.04
CA MET A 128 -2.20 -12.48 -25.05
C MET A 128 -2.17 -10.98 -25.35
N ARG A 129 -3.25 -10.27 -25.04
CA ARG A 129 -3.28 -8.80 -25.16
C ARG A 129 -2.27 -8.23 -24.17
N VAL A 130 -1.38 -7.36 -24.63
CA VAL A 130 -0.48 -6.59 -23.77
C VAL A 130 -1.00 -5.17 -23.69
N ASN A 131 -1.40 -4.74 -22.50
CA ASN A 131 -1.72 -3.34 -22.21
C ASN A 131 -0.67 -2.80 -21.22
N ARG A 132 -0.03 -1.69 -21.58
CA ARG A 132 0.98 -1.02 -20.75
C ARG A 132 0.47 0.27 -20.12
N ASP A 133 -0.71 0.73 -20.53
CA ASP A 133 -1.32 1.96 -20.06
C ASP A 133 -1.60 1.85 -18.56
N ALA A 134 -1.31 2.91 -17.82
CA ALA A 134 -1.55 2.98 -16.37
C ALA A 134 -3.01 2.62 -15.98
N ASP A 135 -3.98 2.86 -16.87
CA ASP A 135 -5.40 2.51 -16.68
C ASP A 135 -5.61 1.02 -16.33
N ALA A 136 -4.77 0.13 -16.84
CA ALA A 136 -4.85 -1.28 -16.48
C ALA A 136 -4.59 -1.54 -14.98
N CYS A 137 -3.69 -0.74 -14.39
CA CYS A 137 -3.26 -0.80 -13.00
C CYS A 137 -4.19 -0.01 -12.08
N THR A 138 -4.67 1.16 -12.52
CA THR A 138 -5.46 2.09 -11.70
C THR A 138 -6.91 1.64 -11.48
N ARG A 139 -7.35 0.58 -12.15
CA ARG A 139 -8.58 -0.15 -11.77
C ARG A 139 -8.55 -0.64 -10.33
N CYS A 140 -7.36 -0.92 -9.79
CA CYS A 140 -7.19 -1.44 -8.43
C CYS A 140 -6.26 -0.57 -7.58
N HIS A 141 -5.20 -0.03 -8.19
CA HIS A 141 -4.32 0.95 -7.57
C HIS A 141 -4.84 2.36 -7.85
N VAL A 142 -5.97 2.68 -7.24
CA VAL A 142 -6.77 3.87 -7.57
C VAL A 142 -6.00 5.16 -7.28
N ARG A 143 -6.18 6.17 -8.15
CA ARG A 143 -5.65 7.53 -8.00
C ARG A 143 -6.73 8.42 -7.41
N GLY A 144 -6.40 9.31 -6.49
CA GLY A 144 -7.26 10.47 -6.22
C GLY A 144 -6.47 11.74 -5.97
N ASP A 145 -7.22 12.82 -5.84
CA ASP A 145 -6.72 14.14 -5.48
C ASP A 145 -6.46 14.24 -3.97
N ALA A 146 -5.72 15.27 -3.54
CA ALA A 146 -5.25 15.40 -2.15
C ALA A 146 -6.39 15.41 -1.11
N GLY A 147 -7.58 15.90 -1.50
CA GLY A 147 -8.78 15.91 -0.65
C GLY A 147 -9.58 14.60 -0.64
N GLU A 148 -9.25 13.66 -1.53
CA GLU A 148 -9.97 12.39 -1.72
C GLU A 148 -9.24 11.22 -1.07
N VAL A 149 -7.93 11.38 -0.83
CA VAL A 149 -7.11 10.37 -0.14
C VAL A 149 -7.49 10.29 1.32
N LEU A 150 -7.91 9.09 1.75
CA LEU A 150 -8.30 8.85 3.13
C LEU A 150 -7.09 8.89 4.05
N VAL A 151 -7.16 9.73 5.10
CA VAL A 151 -6.15 9.82 6.15
C VAL A 151 -6.69 9.22 7.45
N GLN A 152 -5.89 8.40 8.11
CA GLN A 152 -6.20 7.88 9.44
C GLN A 152 -4.93 7.76 10.28
N ALA A 153 -5.00 8.23 11.53
CA ALA A 153 -3.92 8.12 12.51
C ALA A 153 -2.56 8.66 12.00
N GLY A 154 -2.59 9.73 11.19
CA GLY A 154 -1.38 10.34 10.62
C GLY A 154 -0.77 9.55 9.46
N PHE A 155 -1.57 8.80 8.71
CA PHE A 155 -1.12 8.06 7.54
C PHE A 155 -2.17 8.07 6.42
N VAL A 156 -1.70 7.95 5.18
CA VAL A 156 -2.57 7.65 4.04
C VAL A 156 -3.05 6.19 4.14
N ARG A 157 -4.35 5.97 4.10
CA ARG A 157 -4.92 4.61 4.08
C ARG A 157 -4.84 4.02 2.69
N HIS A 158 -4.25 2.83 2.57
CA HIS A 158 -4.20 2.10 1.31
C HIS A 158 -5.55 1.49 0.90
N ASP A 159 -6.41 1.15 1.86
CA ASP A 159 -7.72 0.55 1.63
C ASP A 159 -8.84 1.58 1.45
N GLY A 160 -8.48 2.84 1.20
CA GLY A 160 -9.41 3.88 0.80
C GLY A 160 -9.78 3.81 -0.68
N GLU A 161 -10.80 4.58 -1.04
CA GLU A 161 -11.27 4.70 -2.43
C GLU A 161 -10.19 5.29 -3.35
N HIS A 162 -9.26 6.05 -2.78
CA HIS A 162 -8.21 6.76 -3.50
C HIS A 162 -6.84 6.58 -2.84
N GLY A 163 -5.81 6.33 -3.65
CA GLY A 163 -4.41 6.28 -3.23
C GLY A 163 -3.62 7.54 -3.61
N ASP A 164 -2.42 7.66 -3.04
CA ASP A 164 -1.53 8.82 -3.21
C ASP A 164 -0.76 8.86 -4.54
N LEU A 165 -1.00 7.90 -5.45
CA LEU A 165 -0.40 7.82 -6.78
C LEU A 165 -0.68 9.07 -7.64
N GLY A 166 -1.85 9.69 -7.48
CA GLY A 166 -2.27 10.86 -8.24
C GLY A 166 -1.57 12.15 -7.84
N LEU A 167 -0.90 12.17 -6.69
CA LEU A 167 -0.40 13.41 -6.05
C LEU A 167 1.00 13.83 -6.52
N SER A 168 1.49 13.22 -7.58
CA SER A 168 2.87 13.34 -8.05
C SER A 168 2.94 13.61 -9.53
N LYS A 169 3.89 14.43 -10.00
CA LYS A 169 4.09 14.64 -11.45
C LYS A 169 4.46 13.36 -12.21
N HIS A 170 4.96 12.33 -11.51
CA HIS A 170 5.18 11.02 -12.10
C HIS A 170 3.87 10.30 -12.48
N LEU A 171 2.69 10.86 -12.16
CA LEU A 171 1.40 10.38 -12.67
C LEU A 171 1.33 10.34 -14.21
N LEU A 172 2.18 11.14 -14.88
CA LEU A 172 2.30 11.19 -16.34
C LEU A 172 3.07 10.00 -16.94
N LEU A 173 3.74 9.21 -16.11
CA LEU A 173 4.47 8.01 -16.52
C LEU A 173 3.57 6.78 -16.34
N ASP A 174 3.71 5.80 -17.23
CA ASP A 174 3.11 4.49 -17.02
C ASP A 174 3.82 3.74 -15.89
N CYS A 175 3.05 2.97 -15.11
CA CYS A 175 3.58 2.21 -13.97
C CYS A 175 4.71 1.26 -14.38
N VAL A 176 4.61 0.70 -15.58
CA VAL A 176 5.56 -0.27 -16.15
C VAL A 176 6.88 0.36 -16.60
N VAL A 177 7.01 1.70 -16.55
CA VAL A 177 8.31 2.36 -16.72
C VAL A 177 9.23 1.96 -15.56
N CYS A 178 8.69 1.92 -14.34
CA CYS A 178 9.46 1.59 -13.15
C CYS A 178 9.22 0.14 -12.70
N HIS A 179 8.01 -0.40 -12.74
CA HIS A 179 7.72 -1.71 -12.14
C HIS A 179 7.55 -2.85 -13.16
N ASP A 180 8.01 -4.04 -12.79
CA ASP A 180 7.65 -5.27 -13.51
C ASP A 180 6.22 -5.69 -13.12
N PRO A 181 5.26 -5.73 -14.06
CA PRO A 181 3.89 -6.15 -13.75
C PRO A 181 3.77 -7.65 -13.42
N HIS A 182 4.80 -8.47 -13.67
CA HIS A 182 4.76 -9.91 -13.41
C HIS A 182 5.31 -10.32 -12.04
N THR A 183 5.87 -9.38 -11.27
CA THR A 183 6.36 -9.66 -9.91
C THR A 183 5.98 -8.54 -8.96
N GLY A 184 5.34 -8.90 -7.85
CA GLY A 184 5.02 -7.93 -6.81
C GLY A 184 6.28 -7.46 -6.07
N VAL A 185 6.26 -6.21 -5.63
CA VAL A 185 7.39 -5.56 -4.93
C VAL A 185 7.84 -6.35 -3.69
N VAL A 186 6.90 -6.97 -2.98
CA VAL A 186 7.24 -7.79 -1.80
C VAL A 186 7.97 -9.07 -2.19
N GLN A 187 7.54 -9.74 -3.27
CA GLN A 187 8.15 -10.96 -3.77
C GLN A 187 9.59 -10.70 -4.22
N ALA A 188 9.81 -9.61 -4.96
CA ALA A 188 11.14 -9.15 -5.36
C ALA A 188 12.04 -8.89 -4.14
N ARG A 189 11.56 -8.13 -3.13
CA ARG A 189 12.32 -7.87 -1.88
C ARG A 189 12.71 -9.14 -1.15
N ARG A 190 11.79 -10.11 -1.00
CA ARG A 190 12.05 -11.38 -0.30
C ARG A 190 13.11 -12.24 -0.98
N THR A 191 13.26 -12.08 -2.30
CA THR A 191 14.23 -12.84 -3.11
C THR A 191 15.45 -11.99 -3.50
N ASN A 192 15.59 -10.81 -2.89
CA ASN A 192 16.65 -9.85 -3.14
C ASN A 192 16.82 -9.50 -4.64
N GLN A 193 15.69 -9.38 -5.34
CA GLN A 193 15.61 -8.93 -6.73
C GLN A 193 15.28 -7.44 -6.78
N PRO A 194 15.64 -6.74 -7.88
CA PRO A 194 15.24 -5.35 -8.10
C PRO A 194 13.71 -5.20 -8.03
N THR A 195 13.26 -4.15 -7.33
CA THR A 195 11.83 -3.81 -7.26
C THR A 195 11.38 -2.86 -8.35
N VAL A 196 12.35 -2.27 -9.06
CA VAL A 196 12.16 -1.42 -10.22
C VAL A 196 13.06 -1.89 -11.37
N GLN A 197 12.65 -1.61 -12.60
CA GLN A 197 13.39 -1.87 -13.84
C GLN A 197 14.18 -0.65 -14.32
N THR A 198 13.73 0.55 -13.91
CA THR A 198 14.37 1.84 -14.19
C THR A 198 14.65 2.50 -12.85
N GLU A 199 15.91 2.83 -12.60
CA GLU A 199 16.33 3.48 -11.37
C GLU A 199 16.12 4.99 -11.45
N CYS A 200 16.18 5.68 -10.31
CA CYS A 200 15.94 7.12 -10.25
C CYS A 200 17.00 7.89 -11.07
N GLU A 201 18.26 7.48 -10.93
CA GLU A 201 19.43 8.07 -11.58
C GLU A 201 19.46 7.91 -13.12
N ASP A 202 18.67 7.00 -13.68
CA ASP A 202 18.56 6.83 -15.14
C ASP A 202 17.91 8.06 -15.78
N CYS A 203 17.07 8.78 -15.04
CA CYS A 203 16.43 10.03 -15.44
C CYS A 203 17.00 11.26 -14.69
N HIS A 204 17.29 11.12 -13.40
CA HIS A 204 17.73 12.19 -12.50
C HIS A 204 19.24 12.21 -12.31
N ILE A 205 19.96 12.33 -13.44
CA ILE A 205 21.43 12.20 -13.49
C ILE A 205 22.13 13.30 -12.68
N GLN A 206 21.57 14.50 -12.64
CA GLN A 206 22.16 15.62 -11.91
C GLN A 206 22.04 15.38 -10.40
N GLU A 207 20.86 15.04 -9.93
CA GLU A 207 20.55 14.77 -8.53
C GLU A 207 21.36 13.57 -8.03
N ALA A 208 21.52 12.52 -8.84
CA ALA A 208 22.35 11.36 -8.53
C ALA A 208 23.84 11.70 -8.33
N ARG A 209 24.34 12.74 -9.01
CA ARG A 209 25.74 13.20 -8.89
C ARG A 209 25.95 14.18 -7.75
N LEU A 210 24.90 14.87 -7.32
CA LEU A 210 24.97 15.99 -6.41
C LEU A 210 24.33 15.61 -5.09
N GLN A 211 25.18 15.31 -4.11
CA GLN A 211 24.76 14.96 -2.76
C GLN A 211 25.45 15.89 -1.75
N LYS A 212 24.72 16.88 -1.22
CA LYS A 212 25.24 17.89 -0.29
C LYS A 212 25.71 17.30 1.05
N ASN A 213 25.20 16.14 1.46
CA ASN A 213 25.50 15.56 2.77
C ASN A 213 26.46 14.34 2.68
N PRO A 214 27.72 14.46 3.15
CA PRO A 214 28.68 13.36 3.10
C PRO A 214 28.30 12.20 4.04
N ARG A 215 27.54 12.44 5.12
CA ARG A 215 27.04 11.36 5.98
C ARG A 215 25.96 10.54 5.30
N HIS A 216 25.07 11.16 4.54
CA HIS A 216 24.06 10.43 3.77
C HIS A 216 24.71 9.56 2.69
N THR A 217 25.79 10.05 2.07
CA THR A 217 26.62 9.26 1.15
C THR A 217 27.25 8.06 1.87
N LEU A 218 27.88 8.28 3.03
CA LEU A 218 28.53 7.22 3.80
C LEU A 218 27.55 6.14 4.28
N LEU A 219 26.33 6.53 4.64
CA LEU A 219 25.27 5.64 5.10
C LEU A 219 24.49 4.99 3.94
N ASN A 220 24.85 5.29 2.69
CA ASN A 220 24.18 4.79 1.49
C ASN A 220 22.66 5.07 1.51
N VAL A 221 22.28 6.29 1.91
CA VAL A 221 20.88 6.72 1.90
C VAL A 221 20.37 6.78 0.46
N THR A 222 19.33 6.00 0.16
CA THR A 222 18.76 5.88 -1.19
C THR A 222 17.75 6.99 -1.49
N CYS A 223 17.50 7.28 -2.77
CA CYS A 223 16.50 8.27 -3.21
C CYS A 223 15.13 8.02 -2.56
N GLU A 224 14.68 6.76 -2.56
CA GLU A 224 13.39 6.36 -1.96
C GLU A 224 13.30 6.58 -0.45
N SER A 225 14.43 6.82 0.24
CA SER A 225 14.42 7.06 1.69
C SER A 225 13.79 8.41 2.04
N CYS A 226 14.03 9.44 1.22
CA CYS A 226 13.47 10.79 1.41
C CYS A 226 12.35 11.11 0.43
N HIS A 227 12.46 10.63 -0.82
CA HIS A 227 11.49 10.92 -1.88
C HIS A 227 10.32 9.94 -1.94
N MET A 228 10.43 8.74 -1.37
CA MET A 228 9.30 7.80 -1.31
C MET A 228 9.17 7.23 0.11
N PRO A 229 9.09 8.08 1.14
CA PRO A 229 9.00 7.61 2.52
C PRO A 229 7.73 6.79 2.72
N ARG A 230 7.69 6.03 3.82
CA ARG A 230 6.53 5.20 4.13
C ARG A 230 5.43 6.06 4.73
N LEU A 231 4.67 6.73 3.88
CA LEU A 231 3.54 7.58 4.27
C LEU A 231 2.22 6.83 4.34
N GLY A 232 2.11 5.70 3.65
CA GLY A 232 0.89 4.91 3.63
C GLY A 232 0.89 3.79 4.66
N VAL A 233 -0.30 3.35 5.05
CA VAL A 233 -0.54 2.21 5.92
C VAL A 233 -1.50 1.21 5.28
N VAL A 234 -1.09 -0.05 5.31
CA VAL A 234 -1.90 -1.23 5.01
C VAL A 234 -2.27 -1.97 6.30
N ALA A 235 -1.29 -2.17 7.20
CA ALA A 235 -1.44 -2.91 8.45
C ALA A 235 -0.85 -2.15 9.66
N TRP A 236 0.37 -1.64 9.54
CA TRP A 236 1.08 -0.97 10.62
C TRP A 236 1.52 0.45 10.26
N GLY A 237 1.32 1.36 11.21
CA GLY A 237 1.96 2.67 11.22
C GLY A 237 2.44 3.03 12.62
N ASP A 238 3.47 3.87 12.67
CA ASP A 238 4.02 4.44 13.89
C ASP A 238 4.24 5.94 13.69
N ALA A 239 3.27 6.74 14.14
CA ALA A 239 3.29 8.19 13.96
C ALA A 239 4.47 8.84 14.70
N ALA A 240 4.91 8.26 15.82
CA ALA A 240 6.09 8.75 16.54
C ALA A 240 7.36 8.61 15.70
N LYS A 241 7.42 7.59 14.83
CA LYS A 241 8.50 7.37 13.85
C LYS A 241 8.22 8.03 12.49
N ALA A 242 7.10 8.72 12.29
CA ALA A 242 6.66 9.21 10.97
C ALA A 242 6.79 8.13 9.87
N MET A 243 6.36 6.89 10.18
CA MET A 243 6.59 5.74 9.31
C MET A 243 5.42 4.76 9.30
N GLY A 244 4.86 4.53 8.11
CA GLY A 244 3.91 3.48 7.78
C GLY A 244 4.60 2.22 7.24
N ASP A 245 3.85 1.38 6.53
CA ASP A 245 4.34 0.11 5.97
C ASP A 245 4.23 0.00 4.44
N ILE A 246 3.82 1.09 3.77
CA ILE A 246 3.89 1.22 2.32
C ILE A 246 4.43 2.59 1.90
N ARG A 247 5.22 2.61 0.82
CA ARG A 247 5.87 3.81 0.29
C ARG A 247 4.87 4.68 -0.48
N THR A 248 5.00 5.99 -0.34
CA THR A 248 4.29 6.95 -1.20
C THR A 248 4.87 7.02 -2.59
N HIS A 249 4.07 7.45 -3.55
CA HIS A 249 4.53 7.87 -4.87
C HIS A 249 4.54 9.40 -5.06
N MET A 250 4.26 10.17 -4.00
CA MET A 250 4.63 11.58 -3.95
C MET A 250 6.14 11.70 -3.87
N VAL A 251 6.79 11.98 -5.01
CA VAL A 251 8.26 12.00 -5.08
C VAL A 251 8.89 13.36 -4.82
N ALA A 252 8.13 14.44 -4.98
CA ALA A 252 8.64 15.77 -4.68
C ALA A 252 8.66 16.00 -3.17
N ILE A 253 9.57 16.87 -2.72
CA ILE A 253 9.68 17.26 -1.31
C ILE A 253 9.55 18.79 -1.23
N ASP A 254 8.66 19.26 -0.35
CA ASP A 254 8.67 20.64 0.12
C ASP A 254 9.32 20.67 1.50
N VAL A 255 10.57 21.12 1.53
CA VAL A 255 11.37 21.19 2.76
C VAL A 255 10.85 22.24 3.74
N ASN A 256 10.08 23.24 3.27
CA ASN A 256 9.55 24.29 4.14
C ASN A 256 8.20 23.92 4.77
N ALA A 257 7.54 22.88 4.24
CA ALA A 257 6.35 22.31 4.85
C ALA A 257 6.79 21.33 5.95
N ILE A 258 6.33 21.57 7.19
CA ILE A 258 6.69 20.71 8.33
C ILE A 258 5.76 19.50 8.39
N SER A 259 4.45 19.71 8.55
CA SER A 259 3.49 18.63 8.75
C SER A 259 2.93 18.10 7.44
N GLN A 260 2.83 16.78 7.33
CA GLN A 260 2.31 16.08 6.16
C GLN A 260 0.79 16.12 6.05
N PHE A 261 0.09 16.48 7.12
CA PHE A 261 -1.37 16.54 7.17
C PHE A 261 -1.85 17.92 7.59
N ASN A 262 -3.10 18.24 7.27
CA ASN A 262 -3.75 19.42 7.82
C ASN A 262 -3.93 19.32 9.34
N ALA A 263 -4.28 20.44 9.98
CA ALA A 263 -4.45 20.50 11.43
C ALA A 263 -5.50 19.50 11.97
N GLU A 264 -6.50 19.17 11.15
CA GLU A 264 -7.54 18.20 11.49
C GLU A 264 -7.11 16.74 11.29
N GLY A 265 -5.99 16.49 10.61
CA GLY A 265 -5.51 15.13 10.30
C GLY A 265 -6.41 14.36 9.33
N THR A 266 -7.16 15.08 8.48
CA THR A 266 -8.16 14.53 7.54
C THR A 266 -7.73 14.61 6.08
N ALA A 267 -6.74 15.44 5.76
CA ALA A 267 -6.25 15.64 4.40
C ALA A 267 -4.72 15.67 4.37
N VAL A 268 -4.15 15.22 3.26
CA VAL A 268 -2.70 15.20 3.03
C VAL A 268 -2.23 16.50 2.37
N ASN A 269 -1.19 17.10 2.92
CA ASN A 269 -0.47 18.20 2.28
C ASN A 269 0.37 17.62 1.13
N THR A 270 0.50 18.35 0.02
CA THR A 270 1.34 17.91 -1.10
C THR A 270 2.39 18.96 -1.41
N PRO A 271 3.64 18.54 -1.74
CA PRO A 271 4.11 17.17 -1.87
C PRO A 271 4.59 16.59 -0.52
N VAL A 272 5.59 15.69 -0.50
CA VAL A 272 6.14 15.16 0.78
C VAL A 272 6.73 16.28 1.61
N THR A 273 6.46 16.28 2.90
CA THR A 273 6.92 17.31 3.83
C THR A 273 8.12 16.84 4.65
N LEU A 274 8.72 17.76 5.42
CA LEU A 274 9.85 17.49 6.30
C LEU A 274 9.59 16.34 7.28
N GLU A 275 8.35 16.20 7.76
CA GLU A 275 7.92 15.15 8.67
C GLU A 275 8.27 13.76 8.13
N PHE A 276 7.82 13.41 6.92
CA PHE A 276 8.05 12.08 6.37
C PHE A 276 9.37 11.96 5.60
N ALA A 277 9.88 13.04 5.00
CA ALA A 277 11.17 13.01 4.31
C ALA A 277 12.37 12.83 5.26
N CYS A 278 12.26 13.30 6.51
CA CYS A 278 13.40 13.38 7.42
C CYS A 278 13.18 12.68 8.77
N LYS A 279 12.01 12.87 9.41
CA LYS A 279 11.80 12.45 10.81
C LYS A 279 11.64 10.93 10.99
N GLY A 280 11.52 10.19 9.88
CA GLY A 280 11.67 8.73 9.85
C GLY A 280 13.05 8.24 10.31
N CYS A 281 14.10 9.03 10.11
CA CYS A 281 15.44 8.75 10.62
C CYS A 281 15.84 9.73 11.74
N HIS A 282 15.42 11.00 11.63
CA HIS A 282 15.67 12.05 12.61
C HIS A 282 14.53 12.15 13.61
N THR A 283 14.20 11.02 14.23
CA THR A 283 13.00 10.88 15.06
C THR A 283 13.07 11.78 16.30
N PRO A 284 12.08 12.67 16.53
CA PRO A 284 12.02 13.51 17.72
C PRO A 284 12.07 12.70 19.02
N GLY A 285 12.77 13.21 20.03
CA GLY A 285 12.95 12.54 21.33
C GLY A 285 13.99 11.41 21.33
N THR A 286 14.70 11.19 20.22
CA THR A 286 15.77 10.18 20.12
C THR A 286 17.15 10.83 19.99
N ALA A 287 18.21 10.03 20.11
CA ALA A 287 19.57 10.50 19.87
C ALA A 287 19.83 10.95 18.41
N ALA A 288 18.91 10.63 17.48
CA ALA A 288 18.99 11.03 16.08
C ALA A 288 18.21 12.32 15.75
N GLU A 289 17.54 12.93 16.74
CA GLU A 289 16.77 14.15 16.56
C GLU A 289 17.64 15.31 16.04
N ILE A 290 17.11 16.00 15.04
CA ILE A 290 17.67 17.24 14.51
C ILE A 290 16.52 18.27 14.45
N PRO A 291 16.71 19.50 14.97
CA PRO A 291 15.69 20.55 14.90
C PRO A 291 15.28 20.88 13.46
N ASP A 292 14.03 21.28 13.27
CA ASP A 292 13.45 21.55 11.95
C ASP A 292 14.26 22.59 11.17
N GLU A 293 14.73 23.66 11.81
CA GLU A 293 15.54 24.70 11.15
C GLU A 293 16.84 24.13 10.56
N ARG A 294 17.45 23.16 11.26
CA ARG A 294 18.70 22.51 10.82
C ARG A 294 18.44 21.49 9.72
N LEU A 295 17.30 20.80 9.76
CA LEU A 295 16.88 19.92 8.67
C LEU A 295 16.60 20.73 7.39
N ILE A 296 15.89 21.86 7.51
CA ILE A 296 15.61 22.78 6.40
C ILE A 296 16.91 23.31 5.80
N GLU A 297 17.82 23.82 6.63
CA GLU A 297 19.14 24.31 6.17
C GLU A 297 19.94 23.22 5.44
N ALA A 298 19.92 21.99 5.96
CA ALA A 298 20.63 20.86 5.36
C ALA A 298 20.00 20.42 4.03
N ALA A 299 18.67 20.44 3.92
CA ALA A 299 17.92 20.01 2.75
C ALA A 299 17.77 21.09 1.67
N THR A 300 17.93 22.37 2.03
CA THR A 300 17.95 23.47 1.05
C THR A 300 19.13 23.26 0.10
N ASP A 301 18.88 23.34 -1.21
CA ASP A 301 19.92 23.21 -2.24
C ASP A 301 20.66 21.87 -2.21
N TYR A 302 20.00 20.79 -1.76
CA TYR A 302 20.63 19.49 -1.52
C TYR A 302 21.23 18.82 -2.76
N HIS A 303 20.65 19.10 -3.94
CA HIS A 303 21.07 18.57 -5.24
C HIS A 303 21.61 19.64 -6.20
N THR A 304 21.99 20.82 -5.71
CA THR A 304 22.51 21.90 -6.56
C THR A 304 24.04 21.89 -6.61
N LEU A 305 24.61 22.53 -7.64
CA LEU A 305 26.06 22.71 -7.74
C LEU A 305 26.53 23.74 -6.70
N PRO A 306 27.68 23.52 -6.03
CA PRO A 306 28.29 24.50 -5.13
C PRO A 306 28.63 25.84 -5.78
#